data_AF-A0A554WIL8-F1
#
_entry.id   AF-A0A554WIL8-F1
#
_cell.length_a   1.000
_cell.length_b   1.000
_cell.length_c   1.000
_cell.angle_alpha   90.00
_cell.angle_beta   90.00
_cell.angle_gamma   90.00
#
_symmetry.space_group_name_H-M   'P 1'
#
loop_
_entity.id
_entity.type
_entity.pdbx_description
1 polymer ?
#
loop_
_entity_poly.entity_id
_entity_poly.type
_entity_poly.pdbx_seq_one_letter_code
_entity_poly.pdbx_strand_id
1 'polypeptide(L)'
;MQRMPDVLEGRLDKIAYPHIRQRLEQLRDQPQAMLDYVNGLFLDTRDGQRRGFDFTTASTLMTIKHDLMLQLGELERLRHEFTPWDHDFRVAGPAQPYHPPAKLPKNW
;
A
#
# COMPACT_ATOMS: atom_id res chain seq x y z
N MET A 1 14.88 4.53 -17.45
CA MET A 1 13.78 4.68 -16.49
C MET A 1 12.65 3.78 -16.97
N GLN A 2 12.35 2.68 -16.26
CA GLN A 2 11.17 1.88 -16.58
C GLN A 2 9.94 2.74 -16.30
N ARG A 3 9.17 3.08 -17.34
CA ARG A 3 7.91 3.80 -17.20
C ARG A 3 6.94 2.83 -16.52
N MET A 4 6.43 3.20 -15.34
CA MET A 4 5.39 2.37 -14.69
C MET A 4 4.20 2.23 -15.64
N PRO A 5 3.56 1.06 -15.69
CA PRO A 5 2.39 0.84 -16.53
C PRO A 5 1.29 1.85 -16.15
N ASP A 6 0.70 2.49 -17.14
CA ASP A 6 -0.37 3.45 -16.91
C ASP A 6 -1.69 2.72 -16.66
N VAL A 7 -2.09 2.65 -15.40
CA VAL A 7 -3.32 1.97 -14.96
C VAL A 7 -4.61 2.59 -15.52
N LEU A 8 -4.53 3.81 -16.10
CA LEU A 8 -5.66 4.54 -16.66
C LEU A 8 -5.79 4.40 -18.19
N GLU A 9 -4.77 3.84 -18.85
CA GLU A 9 -4.68 3.79 -20.31
C GLU A 9 -5.89 3.09 -20.94
N GLY A 10 -6.62 3.82 -21.80
CA GLY A 10 -7.80 3.31 -22.53
C GLY A 10 -9.03 3.01 -21.65
N ARG A 11 -9.03 3.43 -20.38
CA ARG A 11 -10.10 3.11 -19.42
C ARG A 11 -10.95 4.30 -19.02
N LEU A 12 -10.39 5.52 -19.04
CA LEU A 12 -11.11 6.71 -18.59
C LEU A 12 -12.43 6.92 -19.33
N ASP A 13 -12.48 6.69 -20.65
CA ASP A 13 -13.70 6.88 -21.45
C ASP A 13 -14.85 5.93 -21.08
N LYS A 14 -14.55 4.83 -20.38
CA LYS A 14 -15.55 3.86 -19.90
C LYS A 14 -16.22 4.30 -18.60
N ILE A 15 -15.71 5.34 -17.95
CA ILE A 15 -16.26 5.90 -16.71
C ILE A 15 -17.25 7.01 -17.09
N ALA A 16 -18.53 6.79 -16.83
CA ALA A 16 -19.59 7.72 -17.21
C ALA A 16 -19.50 9.10 -16.53
N TYR A 17 -18.81 9.19 -15.40
CA TYR A 17 -18.78 10.35 -14.52
C TYR A 17 -17.57 11.26 -14.81
N PRO A 18 -17.77 12.47 -15.38
CA PRO A 18 -16.66 13.36 -15.76
C PRO A 18 -15.75 13.77 -14.59
N HIS A 19 -16.33 14.03 -13.42
CA HIS A 19 -15.57 14.42 -12.23
C HIS A 19 -14.65 13.29 -11.72
N ILE A 20 -15.09 12.02 -11.84
CA ILE A 20 -14.26 10.86 -11.49
C ILE A 20 -13.09 10.76 -12.47
N ARG A 21 -13.34 10.88 -13.79
CA ARG A 21 -12.28 10.88 -14.81
C ARG A 21 -11.24 11.95 -14.56
N GLN A 22 -11.67 13.20 -14.34
CA GLN A 22 -10.79 14.32 -14.05
C GLN A 22 -9.96 14.08 -12.78
N ARG A 23 -10.58 13.53 -11.72
CA ARG A 23 -9.87 13.26 -10.48
C ARG A 23 -8.85 12.14 -10.62
N LEU A 24 -9.16 11.08 -11.35
CA LEU A 24 -8.20 10.00 -11.63
C LEU A 24 -7.00 10.53 -12.43
N GLU A 25 -7.23 11.37 -13.43
CA GLU A 25 -6.17 12.00 -14.22
C GLU A 25 -5.25 12.89 -13.34
N GLN A 26 -5.81 13.66 -12.41
CA GLN A 26 -5.03 14.45 -11.45
C GLN A 26 -4.16 13.61 -10.51
N LEU A 27 -4.55 12.37 -10.25
CA LEU A 27 -3.87 11.44 -9.34
C LEU A 27 -2.93 10.48 -10.08
N ARG A 28 -2.71 10.66 -11.39
CA ARG A 28 -1.91 9.75 -12.24
C ARG A 28 -0.54 9.44 -11.68
N ASP A 29 0.13 10.44 -11.10
CA ASP A 29 1.47 10.31 -10.53
C ASP A 29 1.48 9.91 -9.05
N GLN A 30 0.31 9.66 -8.46
CA GLN A 30 0.12 9.38 -7.03
C GLN A 30 -0.69 8.08 -6.84
N PRO A 31 -0.09 6.90 -7.11
CA PRO A 31 -0.82 5.62 -7.15
C PRO A 31 -1.51 5.29 -5.82
N GLN A 32 -0.90 5.61 -4.68
CA GLN A 32 -1.52 5.42 -3.36
C GLN A 32 -2.78 6.29 -3.20
N ALA A 33 -2.68 7.59 -3.50
CA ALA A 33 -3.82 8.50 -3.39
C ALA A 33 -4.94 8.15 -4.40
N MET A 34 -4.58 7.63 -5.58
CA MET A 34 -5.53 7.10 -6.54
C MET A 34 -6.27 5.88 -6.00
N LEU A 35 -5.56 4.93 -5.37
CA LEU A 35 -6.15 3.76 -4.76
C LEU A 35 -7.13 4.14 -3.64
N ASP A 36 -6.73 5.07 -2.77
CA ASP A 36 -7.57 5.58 -1.68
C ASP A 36 -8.84 6.26 -2.22
N TYR A 37 -8.72 7.05 -3.27
CA TYR A 37 -9.85 7.67 -3.95
C TYR A 37 -10.83 6.63 -4.52
N VAL A 38 -10.32 5.64 -5.25
CA VAL A 38 -11.14 4.56 -5.82
C VAL A 38 -11.83 3.75 -4.73
N ASN A 39 -11.15 3.45 -3.62
CA ASN A 39 -11.76 2.79 -2.46
C ASN A 39 -12.89 3.63 -1.86
N GLY A 40 -12.68 4.95 -1.72
CA GLY A 40 -13.70 5.89 -1.25
C GLY A 40 -14.96 5.87 -2.12
N LEU A 41 -14.81 5.79 -3.45
CA LEU A 41 -15.95 5.70 -4.37
C LEU A 41 -16.83 4.46 -4.11
N PHE A 42 -16.23 3.31 -3.77
CA PHE A 42 -17.00 2.11 -3.45
C PHE A 42 -17.67 2.18 -2.08
N LEU A 43 -17.06 2.86 -1.10
CA LEU A 43 -17.65 3.05 0.23
C LEU A 43 -18.87 3.99 0.20
N ASP A 44 -18.79 5.08 -0.56
CA ASP A 44 -19.87 6.08 -0.70
C ASP A 44 -21.13 5.50 -1.40
N THR A 45 -20.99 4.39 -2.12
CA THR A 45 -22.12 3.68 -2.76
C THR A 45 -22.83 2.67 -1.84
N ARG A 46 -22.34 2.42 -0.62
CA ARG A 46 -22.86 1.38 0.29
C ARG A 46 -24.03 1.80 1.19
N ASP A 47 -24.25 3.09 1.44
CA ASP A 47 -25.24 3.58 2.42
C ASP A 47 -26.71 3.58 1.94
N GLY A 48 -27.07 2.70 0.99
CA GLY A 48 -28.47 2.36 0.65
C GLY A 48 -29.35 3.44 0.00
N GLN A 49 -28.89 4.69 -0.07
CA GLN A 49 -29.64 5.84 -0.63
C GLN A 49 -29.08 6.32 -1.99
N ARG A 50 -27.82 5.99 -2.32
CA ARG A 50 -27.18 6.40 -3.57
C ARG A 50 -27.29 5.29 -4.61
N ARG A 51 -27.79 5.61 -5.81
CA ARG A 51 -27.69 4.72 -6.97
C ARG A 51 -26.21 4.38 -7.15
N GLY A 52 -25.86 3.10 -7.03
CA GLY A 52 -24.52 2.62 -7.30
C GLY A 52 -24.10 2.90 -8.75
N PHE A 53 -22.82 2.70 -9.04
CA PHE A 53 -22.33 2.82 -10.40
C PHE A 53 -22.99 1.81 -11.33
N ASP A 54 -23.12 2.17 -12.60
CA ASP A 54 -23.45 1.20 -13.63
C ASP A 54 -22.35 0.13 -13.73
N PHE A 55 -22.70 -1.03 -14.28
CA PHE A 55 -21.78 -2.17 -14.36
C PHE A 55 -20.46 -1.84 -15.09
N THR A 56 -20.51 -1.02 -16.14
CA THR A 56 -19.32 -0.66 -16.92
C THR A 56 -18.38 0.22 -16.12
N THR A 57 -18.91 1.24 -15.45
CA THR A 57 -18.12 2.08 -14.53
C THR A 57 -17.56 1.24 -13.36
N ALA A 58 -18.40 0.43 -12.72
CA ALA A 58 -18.00 -0.37 -11.57
C ALA A 58 -16.88 -1.37 -11.92
N SER A 59 -17.03 -2.11 -13.01
CA SER A 59 -16.02 -3.06 -13.50
C SER A 59 -14.71 -2.34 -13.85
N THR A 60 -14.80 -1.20 -14.54
CA THR A 60 -13.62 -0.39 -14.89
C THR A 60 -12.87 0.07 -13.63
N LEU A 61 -13.58 0.62 -12.64
CA LEU A 61 -12.99 1.05 -11.37
C LEU A 61 -12.36 -0.13 -10.61
N MET A 62 -12.95 -1.33 -10.71
CA MET A 62 -12.42 -2.52 -10.05
C MET A 62 -11.15 -3.06 -10.71
N THR A 63 -11.06 -2.99 -12.04
CA THR A 63 -9.82 -3.30 -12.78
C THR A 63 -8.72 -2.29 -12.42
N ILE A 64 -9.04 -0.99 -12.38
CA ILE A 64 -8.08 0.05 -11.95
C ILE A 64 -7.58 -0.23 -10.53
N LYS A 65 -8.49 -0.53 -9.60
CA LYS A 65 -8.14 -0.89 -8.22
C LYS A 65 -7.20 -2.08 -8.16
N HIS A 66 -7.51 -3.16 -8.88
CA HIS A 66 -6.70 -4.37 -8.89
C HIS A 66 -5.28 -4.09 -9.39
N ASP A 67 -5.15 -3.36 -10.50
CA ASP A 67 -3.84 -3.05 -11.06
C ASP A 67 -3.02 -2.11 -10.17
N LEU A 68 -3.68 -1.15 -9.51
CA LEU A 68 -3.05 -0.31 -8.48
C LEU A 68 -2.52 -1.14 -7.31
N MET A 69 -3.29 -2.13 -6.83
CA MET A 69 -2.84 -3.02 -5.75
C MET A 69 -1.62 -3.86 -6.15
N LEU A 70 -1.60 -4.37 -7.39
CA LEU A 70 -0.43 -5.08 -7.91
C LEU A 70 0.79 -4.15 -8.03
N GLN A 71 0.61 -2.96 -8.59
CA GLN A 71 1.68 -1.98 -8.77
C GLN A 71 2.28 -1.53 -7.43
N LEU A 72 1.44 -1.26 -6.44
CA LEU A 72 1.90 -0.87 -5.10
C LEU A 72 2.56 -2.04 -4.36
N GLY A 73 2.03 -3.27 -4.51
CA GLY A 73 2.67 -4.47 -3.96
C GLY A 73 4.07 -4.74 -4.53
N GLU A 74 4.25 -4.56 -5.85
CA GLU A 74 5.57 -4.67 -6.48
C GLU A 74 6.52 -3.55 -6.02
N LEU A 75 6.03 -2.31 -5.84
CA LEU A 75 6.83 -1.22 -5.28
C LEU A 75 7.28 -1.51 -3.84
N GLU A 76 6.38 -2.02 -3.00
CA GLU A 76 6.70 -2.42 -1.63
C GLU A 76 7.72 -3.56 -1.60
N ARG A 77 7.58 -4.54 -2.49
CA ARG A 77 8.53 -5.65 -2.63
C ARG A 77 9.91 -5.15 -3.05
N LEU A 78 10.00 -4.32 -4.08
CA LEU A 78 11.27 -3.72 -4.51
C LEU A 78 11.91 -2.90 -3.39
N ARG A 79 11.12 -2.10 -2.67
CA ARG A 79 11.62 -1.36 -1.50
C ARG A 79 12.16 -2.29 -0.41
N HIS A 80 11.51 -3.43 -0.16
CA HIS A 80 11.99 -4.43 0.80
C HIS A 80 13.23 -5.19 0.33
N GLU A 81 13.35 -5.49 -0.97
CA GLU A 81 14.56 -6.10 -1.55
C GLU A 81 15.76 -5.15 -1.48
N PHE A 82 15.53 -3.83 -1.47
CA PHE A 82 16.56 -2.79 -1.35
C PHE A 82 16.84 -2.33 0.08
N THR A 83 16.08 -2.74 1.09
CA THR A 83 16.54 -2.66 2.48
C THR A 83 17.52 -3.80 2.72
N PRO A 84 18.84 -3.55 2.83
CA PRO A 84 19.73 -4.59 3.28
C PRO A 84 19.25 -4.98 4.68
N TRP A 85 19.13 -6.27 4.92
CA TRP A 85 19.14 -6.84 6.25
C TRP A 85 20.50 -6.62 6.95
N ASP A 86 21.12 -5.45 6.79
CA ASP A 86 22.24 -4.98 7.60
C ASP A 86 21.69 -4.34 8.88
N HIS A 87 20.82 -5.06 9.58
CA HIS A 87 20.85 -4.95 11.03
C HIS A 87 22.02 -5.80 11.50
N ASP A 88 23.19 -5.17 11.49
CA ASP A 88 24.30 -5.34 12.42
C ASP A 88 23.95 -6.35 13.55
N PHE A 89 24.16 -7.65 13.32
CA PHE A 89 24.61 -8.53 14.39
C PHE A 89 26.06 -8.16 14.66
N ARG A 90 26.27 -6.96 15.22
CA ARG A 90 27.52 -6.66 15.90
C ARG A 90 27.57 -7.58 17.09
N VAL A 91 28.32 -8.66 16.93
CA VAL A 91 28.83 -9.50 18.00
C VAL A 91 29.44 -8.56 19.04
N ALA A 92 28.70 -8.33 20.12
CA ALA A 92 29.13 -7.47 21.20
C ALA A 92 30.21 -8.21 22.01
N GLY A 93 31.46 -8.12 21.54
CA GLY A 93 32.66 -8.36 22.34
C GLY A 93 32.90 -9.80 22.81
N PRO A 94 34.10 -10.08 23.36
CA PRO A 94 34.40 -11.38 23.95
C PRO A 94 33.47 -11.59 25.15
N ALA A 95 32.77 -12.72 25.17
CA ALA A 95 31.89 -13.14 26.24
C ALA A 95 32.57 -12.96 27.61
N GLN A 96 32.08 -12.03 28.42
CA GLN A 96 32.40 -12.03 29.84
C GLN A 96 31.89 -13.35 30.44
N PRO A 97 32.71 -14.11 31.19
CA PRO A 97 32.23 -15.30 31.85
C PRO A 97 31.12 -14.92 32.84
N TYR A 98 30.02 -15.67 32.80
CA TYR A 98 28.90 -15.52 33.71
C TYR A 98 29.39 -15.60 35.17
N HIS A 99 29.27 -14.50 35.91
CA HIS A 99 29.46 -14.48 37.36
C HIS A 99 28.10 -14.73 38.04
N PRO A 100 27.95 -15.80 38.84
CA PRO A 100 26.72 -16.00 39.61
C PRO A 100 26.56 -14.89 40.67
N PRO A 101 25.33 -14.47 40.97
CA PRO A 101 25.09 -13.41 41.96
C PRO A 101 25.50 -13.87 43.36
N ALA A 102 26.17 -12.97 44.10
CA ALA A 102 26.59 -13.20 45.47
C ALA A 102 25.37 -13.51 46.37
N LYS A 103 25.46 -14.59 47.14
CA LYS A 103 24.45 -14.97 48.13
C LYS A 103 24.38 -13.88 49.21
N LEU A 104 23.22 -13.25 49.35
CA LEU A 104 22.91 -12.39 50.49
C LEU A 104 22.83 -13.24 51.78
N PRO A 105 23.37 -12.77 52.91
CA PRO A 105 23.21 -13.47 54.18
C PRO A 105 21.73 -13.43 54.57
N LYS A 106 21.12 -14.61 54.67
CA LYS A 106 19.84 -14.79 55.37
C LYS A 106 20.09 -14.41 56.83
N ASN A 107 19.46 -13.31 57.25
CA ASN A 107 18.98 -12.97 58.61
C ASN A 107 19.18 -11.47 58.85
N TRP A 108 18.25 -10.65 58.36
CA TRP A 108 17.83 -9.40 59.00
C TRP A 108 16.33 -9.52 59.27
#